data_AF-A0A3B8IK83-F1
#
_entry.id   AF-A0A3B8IK83-F1
#
_cell.length_a   1.000
_cell.length_b   1.000
_cell.length_c   1.000
_cell.angle_alpha   90.00
_cell.angle_beta   90.00
_cell.angle_gamma   90.00
#
_symmetry.space_group_name_H-M   'P 1'
#
loop_
_entity.id
_entity.type
_entity.pdbx_description
1 polymer ?
#
loop_
_entity_poly.entity_id
_entity_poly.type
_entity_poly.pdbx_seq_one_letter_code
_entity_poly.pdbx_strand_id
1 'polypeptide(L)'
;MLVLEDITQKNRSARIADWYEKVFPKVGAYIKRQGGSLEEAKELFQEALVIYFEKISGGNFQPDKSDDAYLFGMVKHLWFKHLQTQQQWDDLDPTDTREELTAELRVEKLVLLLKQSGQRCLELLQSFYYERLSMQKVSERFGYKSERSATVQKYKCLEKLRAEVKDKSLNYEDFLD
;
A
#
# COMPACT_ATOMS: atom_id res chain seq x y z
N MET A 1 -11.75 -13.08 -36.87
CA MET A 1 -11.95 -13.48 -35.46
C MET A 1 -11.57 -14.95 -35.41
N LEU A 2 -10.64 -15.37 -34.53
CA LEU A 2 -9.96 -16.69 -34.46
C LEU A 2 -8.55 -16.85 -35.09
N VAL A 3 -7.71 -15.81 -35.16
CA VAL A 3 -6.27 -16.00 -35.47
C VAL A 3 -5.32 -15.22 -34.54
N LEU A 4 -5.82 -14.46 -33.56
CA LEU A 4 -4.96 -13.66 -32.67
C LEU A 4 -4.81 -14.20 -31.24
N GLU A 5 -5.56 -15.24 -30.84
CA GLU A 5 -5.48 -15.82 -29.50
C GLU A 5 -4.42 -16.93 -29.35
N ASP A 6 -3.94 -17.52 -30.45
CA ASP A 6 -3.02 -18.67 -30.38
C ASP A 6 -1.52 -18.28 -30.36
N ILE A 7 -1.22 -17.01 -30.68
CA ILE A 7 0.16 -16.46 -30.67
C ILE A 7 0.58 -16.05 -29.24
N THR A 8 -0.36 -15.87 -28.31
CA THR A 8 -0.05 -15.40 -26.94
C THR A 8 0.37 -16.53 -26.01
N GLN A 9 -0.18 -17.73 -26.15
CA GLN A 9 0.05 -18.82 -25.19
C GLN A 9 1.43 -19.49 -25.37
N LYS A 10 1.85 -19.71 -26.62
CA LYS A 10 3.17 -20.29 -26.94
C LYS A 10 4.33 -19.33 -26.64
N ASN A 11 4.12 -18.03 -26.86
CA ASN A 11 5.07 -16.99 -26.48
C ASN A 11 5.13 -16.81 -24.95
N ARG A 12 4.00 -16.93 -24.25
CA ARG A 12 3.94 -16.88 -22.79
C ARG A 12 4.71 -18.02 -22.14
N SER A 13 4.50 -19.27 -22.57
CA SER A 13 5.21 -20.42 -22.01
C SER A 13 6.72 -20.35 -22.25
N ALA A 14 7.14 -19.93 -23.45
CA ALA A 14 8.56 -19.75 -23.77
C ALA A 14 9.21 -18.66 -22.92
N ARG A 15 8.50 -17.54 -22.69
CA ARG A 15 8.99 -16.43 -21.87
C ARG A 15 9.08 -16.78 -20.38
N ILE A 16 8.11 -17.54 -19.87
CA ILE A 16 8.17 -18.08 -18.51
C ILE A 16 9.39 -19.00 -18.37
N ALA A 17 9.60 -19.92 -19.31
CA ALA A 17 10.77 -20.81 -19.30
C ALA A 17 12.09 -20.02 -19.30
N ASP A 18 12.20 -18.99 -20.14
CA ASP A 18 13.37 -18.11 -20.19
C ASP A 18 13.64 -17.39 -18.84
N TRP A 19 12.58 -16.92 -18.18
CA TRP A 19 12.71 -16.30 -16.86
C TRP A 19 13.06 -17.30 -15.75
N TYR A 20 12.61 -18.55 -15.86
CA TYR A 20 13.07 -19.62 -14.96
C TYR A 20 14.55 -19.94 -15.14
N GLU A 21 15.11 -19.80 -16.34
CA GLU A 21 16.54 -20.01 -16.57
C GLU A 21 17.39 -18.78 -16.19
N LYS A 22 16.92 -17.56 -16.46
CA LYS A 22 17.75 -16.34 -16.33
C LYS A 22 17.51 -15.52 -15.07
N VAL A 23 16.27 -15.48 -14.59
CA VAL A 23 15.84 -14.58 -13.51
C VAL A 23 15.71 -15.34 -12.20
N PHE A 24 15.09 -16.53 -12.23
CA PHE A 24 14.87 -17.33 -11.04
C PHE A 24 16.17 -17.69 -10.28
N PRO A 25 17.32 -18.02 -10.91
CA PRO A 25 18.55 -18.27 -10.16
C PRO A 25 19.03 -17.04 -9.36
N LYS A 26 18.81 -15.84 -9.90
CA LYS A 26 19.14 -14.56 -9.21
C LYS A 26 18.17 -14.30 -8.05
N VAL A 27 16.91 -14.66 -8.22
CA VAL A 27 15.89 -14.63 -7.16
C VAL A 27 16.26 -15.59 -6.04
N GLY A 28 16.53 -16.85 -6.34
CA GLY A 28 16.91 -17.85 -5.35
C GLY A 28 18.17 -17.45 -4.57
N ALA A 29 19.20 -16.94 -5.25
CA ALA A 29 20.39 -16.41 -4.60
C ALA A 29 20.10 -15.20 -3.71
N TYR A 30 19.21 -14.29 -4.15
CA TYR A 30 18.80 -13.13 -3.37
C TYR A 30 18.04 -13.53 -2.09
N ILE A 31 17.00 -14.36 -2.22
CA ILE A 31 16.16 -14.80 -1.09
C ILE A 31 17.00 -15.59 -0.08
N LYS A 32 17.84 -16.52 -0.56
CA LYS A 32 18.77 -17.27 0.30
C LYS A 32 19.71 -16.36 1.10
N ARG A 33 20.22 -15.28 0.49
CA ARG A 33 21.07 -14.29 1.19
C ARG A 33 20.30 -13.50 2.25
N GLN A 34 18.99 -13.34 2.08
CA GLN A 34 18.10 -12.67 3.03
C GLN A 34 17.53 -13.62 4.09
N GLY A 35 18.00 -14.87 4.16
CA GLY A 35 17.54 -15.85 5.16
C GLY A 35 16.33 -16.69 4.74
N GLY A 36 15.77 -16.47 3.55
CA GLY A 36 14.63 -17.23 3.05
C GLY A 36 15.01 -18.56 2.39
N SER A 37 14.01 -19.41 2.24
CA SER A 37 14.10 -20.74 1.63
C SER A 37 13.98 -20.70 0.10
N LEU A 38 14.37 -21.80 -0.55
CA LEU A 38 14.15 -21.98 -1.99
C LEU A 38 12.66 -22.03 -2.33
N GLU A 39 11.83 -22.51 -1.40
CA GLU A 39 10.40 -22.70 -1.61
C GLU A 39 9.67 -21.36 -1.56
N GLU A 40 9.99 -20.50 -0.60
CA GLU A 40 9.54 -19.10 -0.60
C GLU A 40 10.00 -18.36 -1.87
N ALA A 41 11.23 -18.61 -2.33
CA ALA A 41 11.71 -18.03 -3.58
C ALA A 41 10.87 -18.48 -4.79
N LYS A 42 10.40 -19.73 -4.84
CA LYS A 42 9.50 -20.23 -5.90
C LYS A 42 8.13 -19.58 -5.82
N GLU A 43 7.55 -19.51 -4.63
CA GLU A 43 6.23 -18.91 -4.40
C GLU A 43 6.20 -17.45 -4.82
N LEU A 44 7.15 -16.65 -4.33
CA LEU A 44 7.25 -15.21 -4.65
C LEU A 44 7.50 -14.99 -6.15
N PHE A 45 8.27 -15.88 -6.78
CA PHE A 45 8.51 -15.78 -8.21
C PHE A 45 7.25 -16.07 -9.03
N GLN A 46 6.46 -17.08 -8.64
CA GLN A 46 5.18 -17.39 -9.28
C GLN A 46 4.17 -16.26 -9.11
N GLU A 47 4.05 -15.70 -7.91
CA GLU A 47 3.21 -14.54 -7.64
C GLU A 47 3.62 -13.34 -8.52
N ALA A 48 4.92 -13.07 -8.62
CA ALA A 48 5.43 -12.00 -9.46
C ALA A 48 5.09 -12.21 -10.95
N LEU A 49 5.14 -13.45 -11.45
CA LEU A 49 4.75 -13.77 -12.83
C LEU A 49 3.26 -13.50 -13.07
N VAL A 50 2.38 -13.91 -12.14
CA VAL A 50 0.93 -13.66 -12.25
C VAL A 50 0.65 -12.16 -12.35
N ILE A 51 1.17 -11.37 -11.40
CA ILE A 51 0.97 -9.91 -11.37
C ILE A 51 1.53 -9.26 -12.64
N TYR A 52 2.66 -9.75 -13.16
CA TYR A 52 3.26 -9.21 -14.37
C TYR A 52 2.36 -9.42 -15.60
N PHE A 53 1.81 -10.62 -15.77
CA PHE A 53 0.92 -10.92 -16.91
C PHE A 53 -0.43 -10.19 -16.81
N GLU A 54 -0.95 -9.97 -15.60
CA GLU A 54 -2.13 -9.13 -15.37
C GLU A 54 -1.88 -7.70 -15.84
N LYS A 55 -0.72 -7.12 -15.48
CA LYS A 55 -0.35 -5.75 -15.89
C LYS A 55 -0.23 -5.61 -17.41
N ILE A 56 0.40 -6.58 -18.09
CA ILE A 56 0.49 -6.56 -19.55
C ILE A 56 -0.88 -6.68 -20.21
N SER A 57 -1.75 -7.55 -19.67
CA SER A 57 -3.10 -7.77 -20.23
C SER A 57 -3.98 -6.52 -20.11
N GLY A 58 -3.67 -5.61 -19.17
CA GLY A 58 -4.32 -4.30 -19.03
C GLY A 58 -3.94 -3.25 -20.09
N GLY A 59 -3.05 -3.57 -21.04
CA GLY A 59 -2.82 -2.79 -22.27
C GLY A 59 -1.99 -1.51 -22.15
N ASN A 60 -1.76 -0.98 -20.95
CA ASN A 60 -1.00 0.27 -20.71
C ASN A 60 0.31 0.06 -19.95
N PHE A 61 0.85 -1.16 -19.94
CA PHE A 61 2.05 -1.47 -19.19
C PHE A 61 3.26 -1.63 -20.09
N GLN A 62 4.22 -0.71 -19.95
CA GLN A 62 5.54 -0.81 -20.54
C GLN A 62 6.55 -0.48 -19.43
N PRO A 63 7.37 -1.45 -18.99
CA PRO A 63 8.34 -1.18 -17.95
C PRO A 63 9.45 -0.25 -18.47
N ASP A 64 9.86 0.72 -17.64
CA ASP A 64 10.97 1.65 -17.94
C ASP A 64 12.34 0.96 -18.02
N LYS A 65 12.42 -0.31 -17.58
CA LYS A 65 13.61 -1.17 -17.60
C LYS A 65 13.29 -2.47 -18.33
N SER A 66 14.31 -3.30 -18.60
CA SER A 66 14.08 -4.64 -19.15
C SER A 66 13.12 -5.44 -18.27
N ASP A 67 12.32 -6.30 -18.89
CA ASP A 67 11.33 -7.11 -18.17
C ASP A 67 11.95 -7.97 -17.09
N ASP A 68 13.16 -8.50 -17.34
CA ASP A 68 13.94 -9.27 -16.37
C ASP A 68 14.25 -8.46 -15.11
N ALA A 69 14.63 -7.19 -15.26
CA ALA A 69 14.93 -6.30 -14.14
C ALA A 69 13.66 -5.90 -13.40
N TYR A 70 12.55 -5.70 -14.13
CA TYR A 70 11.25 -5.40 -13.54
C TYR A 70 10.73 -6.58 -12.72
N LEU A 71 10.74 -7.79 -13.28
CA LEU A 71 10.32 -9.03 -12.61
C LEU A 71 11.16 -9.29 -11.36
N PHE A 72 12.49 -9.12 -11.44
CA PHE A 72 13.36 -9.22 -10.28
C PHE A 72 13.04 -8.16 -9.20
N GLY A 73 12.70 -6.94 -9.62
CA GLY A 73 12.26 -5.86 -8.72
C GLY A 73 10.95 -6.19 -8.01
N MET A 74 9.99 -6.80 -8.71
CA MET A 74 8.72 -7.24 -8.12
C MET A 74 8.96 -8.27 -7.01
N VAL A 75 9.80 -9.27 -7.25
CA VAL A 75 10.11 -10.28 -6.23
C VAL A 75 10.76 -9.66 -4.99
N LYS A 76 11.66 -8.68 -5.15
CA LYS A 76 12.23 -7.96 -4.00
C LYS A 76 11.17 -7.23 -3.18
N HIS A 77 10.19 -6.63 -3.86
CA HIS A 77 9.09 -5.95 -3.20
C HIS A 77 8.18 -6.92 -2.44
N LEU A 78 7.83 -8.05 -3.07
CA LEU A 78 7.04 -9.11 -2.43
C LEU A 78 7.78 -9.71 -1.21
N TRP A 79 9.09 -9.97 -1.34
CA TRP A 79 9.90 -10.46 -0.22
C TRP A 79 9.97 -9.45 0.94
N PHE A 80 10.12 -8.15 0.65
CA PHE A 80 10.12 -7.13 1.68
C PHE A 80 8.78 -7.09 2.43
N LYS A 81 7.67 -7.20 1.71
CA LYS A 81 6.33 -7.32 2.31
C LYS A 81 6.19 -8.59 3.14
N HIS A 82 6.68 -9.73 2.62
CA HIS A 82 6.71 -11.01 3.34
C HIS A 82 7.48 -10.93 4.65
N LEU A 83 8.65 -10.28 4.66
CA LEU A 83 9.43 -10.07 5.88
C LEU A 83 8.75 -9.13 6.88
N GLN A 84 8.08 -8.07 6.41
CA GLN A 84 7.27 -7.22 7.29
C GLN A 84 6.14 -8.02 7.93
N THR A 85 5.51 -8.92 7.17
CA THR A 85 4.50 -9.82 7.69
C THR A 85 5.11 -10.84 8.64
N GLN A 86 6.17 -11.57 8.27
CA GLN A 86 6.84 -12.55 9.16
C GLN A 86 7.41 -11.96 10.45
N GLN A 87 7.89 -10.71 10.44
CA GLN A 87 8.24 -10.01 11.68
C GLN A 87 7.03 -9.77 12.59
N GLN A 88 5.79 -9.70 12.05
CA GLN A 88 4.56 -9.74 12.85
C GLN A 88 4.25 -11.13 13.43
N TRP A 89 4.84 -12.22 12.90
CA TRP A 89 4.58 -13.59 13.37
C TRP A 89 5.66 -14.13 14.32
N ASP A 90 6.92 -13.73 14.17
CA ASP A 90 8.03 -14.17 15.05
C ASP A 90 8.06 -13.42 16.40
N ASP A 91 7.42 -12.25 16.51
CA ASP A 91 7.21 -11.52 17.77
C ASP A 91 5.95 -11.99 18.55
N LEU A 92 5.30 -13.08 18.11
CA LEU A 92 4.16 -13.68 18.79
C LEU A 92 4.58 -14.47 20.05
N ASP A 93 4.90 -13.75 21.12
CA ASP A 93 4.52 -14.17 22.47
C ASP A 93 2.97 -14.15 22.53
N PRO A 94 2.25 -15.04 23.27
CA PRO A 94 0.79 -15.21 23.21
C PRO A 94 -0.06 -14.00 23.64
N THR A 95 0.53 -12.82 23.76
CA THR A 95 -0.09 -11.57 24.20
C THR A 95 -0.57 -10.70 23.03
N ASP A 96 -0.08 -10.94 21.81
CA ASP A 96 -0.18 -9.97 20.70
C ASP A 96 -1.39 -10.12 19.75
N THR A 97 -2.31 -11.06 20.03
CA THR A 97 -3.64 -11.05 19.37
C THR A 97 -4.46 -9.82 19.78
N ARG A 98 -3.96 -9.01 20.72
CA ARG A 98 -4.60 -7.80 21.20
C ARG A 98 -4.20 -6.56 20.39
N GLU A 99 -3.01 -6.47 19.78
CA GLU A 99 -2.56 -5.21 19.16
C GLU A 99 -3.05 -4.95 17.72
N GLU A 100 -3.29 -5.99 16.91
CA GLU A 100 -3.86 -5.79 15.56
C GLU A 100 -5.34 -5.39 15.65
N LEU A 101 -6.07 -6.03 16.58
CA LEU A 101 -7.37 -5.55 17.05
C LEU A 101 -7.26 -4.14 17.63
N THR A 102 -6.24 -3.80 18.43
CA THR A 102 -6.11 -2.42 18.94
C THR A 102 -5.69 -1.43 17.86
N ALA A 103 -4.94 -1.78 16.81
CA ALA A 103 -4.57 -0.88 15.71
C ALA A 103 -5.76 -0.53 14.82
N GLU A 104 -6.56 -1.53 14.45
CA GLU A 104 -7.83 -1.31 13.75
C GLU A 104 -8.81 -0.55 14.64
N LEU A 105 -8.91 -0.89 15.94
CA LEU A 105 -9.69 -0.13 16.92
C LEU A 105 -9.14 1.28 17.17
N ARG A 106 -7.83 1.52 17.05
CA ARG A 106 -7.16 2.84 17.19
C ARG A 106 -7.48 3.70 15.98
N VAL A 107 -7.42 3.14 14.78
CA VAL A 107 -7.85 3.81 13.55
C VAL A 107 -9.35 4.08 13.59
N GLU A 108 -10.17 3.13 14.03
CA GLU A 108 -11.61 3.34 14.22
C GLU A 108 -11.91 4.42 15.28
N LYS A 109 -11.23 4.40 16.44
CA LYS A 109 -11.37 5.43 17.48
C LYS A 109 -10.95 6.81 16.96
N LEU A 110 -9.86 6.89 16.20
CA LEU A 110 -9.39 8.13 15.58
C LEU A 110 -10.40 8.64 14.54
N VAL A 111 -10.90 7.76 13.67
CA VAL A 111 -11.92 8.07 12.66
C VAL A 111 -13.24 8.47 13.33
N LEU A 112 -13.60 7.87 14.46
CA LEU A 112 -14.81 8.19 15.22
C LEU A 112 -14.68 9.54 15.94
N LEU A 113 -13.50 9.85 16.51
CA LEU A 113 -13.17 11.19 17.01
C LEU A 113 -13.21 12.24 15.89
N LEU A 114 -12.61 11.95 14.74
CA LEU A 114 -12.62 12.84 13.58
C LEU A 114 -14.05 13.05 13.04
N LYS A 115 -14.91 12.03 13.04
CA LYS A 115 -16.33 12.16 12.70
C LYS A 115 -17.07 13.07 13.69
N GLN A 116 -16.77 12.97 14.98
CA GLN A 116 -17.36 13.86 16.01
C GLN A 116 -16.91 15.31 15.86
N SER A 117 -15.69 15.56 15.37
CA SER A 117 -15.21 16.88 14.99
C SER A 117 -15.95 17.53 13.82
N GLY A 118 -16.76 16.74 13.11
CA GLY A 118 -17.68 17.15 12.07
C GLY A 118 -17.30 16.55 10.72
N GLN A 119 -18.28 15.89 10.08
CA GLN A 119 -18.11 15.18 8.80
C GLN A 119 -17.39 16.01 7.72
N ARG A 120 -17.75 17.28 7.59
CA ARG A 120 -17.12 18.19 6.61
C ARG A 120 -15.66 18.52 6.92
N CYS A 121 -15.26 18.54 8.19
CA CYS A 121 -13.86 18.74 8.58
C CYS A 121 -13.04 17.47 8.34
N LEU A 122 -13.60 16.29 8.61
CA LEU A 122 -12.98 15.00 8.28
C LEU A 122 -12.70 14.89 6.78
N GLU A 123 -13.71 15.10 5.94
CA GLU A 123 -13.58 15.02 4.47
C GLU A 123 -12.54 16.01 3.93
N LEU A 124 -12.47 17.21 4.52
CA LEU A 124 -11.48 18.22 4.16
C LEU A 124 -10.06 17.80 4.52
N LEU A 125 -9.86 17.24 5.71
CA LEU A 125 -8.54 16.75 6.15
C LEU A 125 -8.11 15.52 5.35
N GLN A 126 -9.03 14.60 5.05
CA GLN A 126 -8.78 13.45 4.17
C GLN A 126 -8.38 13.87 2.75
N SER A 127 -9.12 14.81 2.16
CA SER A 127 -8.83 15.34 0.82
C SER A 127 -7.41 15.94 0.74
N PHE A 128 -6.90 16.52 1.82
CA PHE A 128 -5.56 17.12 1.83
C PHE A 128 -4.45 16.12 2.19
N TYR A 129 -4.59 15.36 3.28
CA TYR A 129 -3.51 14.50 3.79
C TYR A 129 -3.47 13.12 3.13
N TYR A 130 -4.63 12.55 2.80
CA TYR A 130 -4.73 11.21 2.22
C TYR A 130 -4.76 11.26 0.68
N GLU A 131 -5.68 12.04 0.12
CA GLU A 131 -5.80 12.20 -1.34
C GLU A 131 -4.77 13.17 -1.94
N ARG A 132 -3.98 13.86 -1.10
CA ARG A 132 -2.89 14.76 -1.52
C ARG A 132 -3.34 15.89 -2.46
N LEU A 133 -4.58 16.36 -2.35
CA LEU A 133 -5.07 17.45 -3.20
C LEU A 133 -4.43 18.79 -2.85
N SER A 134 -4.16 19.60 -3.87
CA SER A 134 -3.73 21.00 -3.67
C SER A 134 -4.84 21.81 -3.00
N MET A 135 -4.47 22.85 -2.24
CA MET A 135 -5.46 23.69 -1.57
C MET A 135 -6.39 24.42 -2.55
N GLN A 136 -5.94 24.65 -3.79
CA GLN A 136 -6.79 25.11 -4.88
C GLN A 136 -7.90 24.10 -5.22
N LYS A 137 -7.55 22.82 -5.43
CA LYS A 137 -8.54 21.74 -5.68
C LYS A 137 -9.46 21.50 -4.48
N VAL A 138 -8.94 21.61 -3.26
CA VAL A 138 -9.76 21.58 -2.03
C VAL A 138 -10.73 22.76 -1.99
N SER A 139 -10.29 23.95 -2.40
CA SER A 139 -11.16 25.13 -2.49
C SER A 139 -12.35 24.89 -3.41
N GLU A 140 -12.08 24.41 -4.62
CA GLU A 140 -13.08 24.08 -5.63
C GLU A 140 -14.04 22.98 -5.15
N ARG A 141 -13.50 21.86 -4.64
CA ARG A 141 -14.30 20.72 -4.18
C ARG A 141 -15.28 21.07 -3.07
N PHE A 142 -14.86 21.92 -2.12
CA PHE A 142 -15.66 22.25 -0.94
C PHE A 142 -16.43 23.58 -1.08
N GLY A 143 -16.32 24.25 -2.23
CA GLY A 143 -17.02 25.50 -2.54
C GLY A 143 -16.52 26.70 -1.73
N TYR A 144 -15.23 26.76 -1.38
CA TYR A 144 -14.66 27.91 -0.69
C TYR A 144 -14.42 29.07 -1.66
N LYS A 145 -14.57 30.31 -1.17
CA LYS A 145 -14.40 31.52 -1.99
C LYS A 145 -12.97 31.74 -2.49
N SER A 146 -11.97 31.15 -1.83
CA SER A 146 -10.56 31.25 -2.21
C SER A 146 -9.75 30.10 -1.61
N GLU A 147 -8.56 29.88 -2.15
CA GLU A 147 -7.58 28.94 -1.58
C GLU A 147 -7.24 29.32 -0.12
N ARG A 148 -7.07 30.61 0.16
CA ARG A 148 -6.81 31.13 1.51
C ARG A 148 -7.94 30.75 2.47
N SER A 149 -9.19 30.86 2.04
CA SER A 149 -10.35 30.46 2.83
C SER A 149 -10.32 28.95 3.16
N ALA A 150 -9.95 28.11 2.20
CA ALA A 150 -9.79 26.68 2.41
C ALA A 150 -8.66 26.36 3.40
N THR A 151 -7.53 27.06 3.32
CA THR A 151 -6.38 26.87 4.22
C THR A 151 -6.72 27.27 5.66
N VAL A 152 -7.41 28.40 5.84
CA VAL A 152 -7.91 28.83 7.15
C VAL A 152 -8.91 27.82 7.70
N GLN A 153 -9.79 27.28 6.86
CA GLN A 153 -10.75 26.27 7.30
C GLN A 153 -10.07 24.95 7.68
N LYS A 154 -9.03 24.52 6.94
CA LYS A 154 -8.19 23.38 7.32
C LYS A 154 -7.57 23.57 8.69
N TYR A 155 -6.98 24.75 8.93
CA TYR A 155 -6.40 25.08 10.23
C TYR A 155 -7.45 25.03 11.35
N LYS A 156 -8.63 25.62 11.14
CA LYS A 156 -9.74 25.56 12.11
C LYS A 156 -10.20 24.13 12.41
N CYS A 157 -10.30 23.28 11.40
CA CYS A 157 -10.65 21.87 11.59
C CYS A 157 -9.58 21.13 12.43
N LEU A 158 -8.30 21.43 12.20
CA LEU A 158 -7.18 20.85 12.96
C LEU A 158 -7.19 21.32 14.43
N GLU A 159 -7.44 22.60 14.66
CA GLU A 159 -7.56 23.16 16.01
C GLU A 159 -8.76 22.58 16.77
N LYS A 160 -9.89 22.40 16.08
CA LYS A 160 -11.06 21.75 16.65
C LYS A 160 -10.77 20.31 17.08
N LEU A 161 -10.07 19.55 16.23
CA LEU A 161 -9.63 18.19 16.57
C LEU A 161 -8.70 18.19 17.80
N ARG A 162 -7.73 19.11 17.86
CA ARG A 162 -6.83 19.25 19.02
C ARG A 162 -7.60 19.58 20.29
N ALA A 163 -8.61 20.43 20.21
CA ALA A 163 -9.46 20.77 21.34
C ALA A 163 -10.28 19.56 21.83
N GLU A 164 -10.83 18.75 20.93
CA GLU A 164 -11.58 17.53 21.28
C GLU A 164 -10.70 16.44 21.88
N VAL A 165 -9.47 16.27 21.38
CA VAL A 165 -8.47 15.38 21.99
C VAL A 165 -8.15 15.85 23.42
N LYS A 166 -7.95 17.16 23.62
CA LYS A 166 -7.65 17.75 24.92
C LYS A 166 -8.82 17.66 25.91
N ASP A 167 -10.05 17.92 25.47
CA ASP A 167 -11.27 17.87 26.30
C ASP A 167 -11.52 16.46 26.86
N LYS A 168 -11.25 15.44 26.03
CA LYS A 168 -11.36 14.03 26.43
C LYS A 168 -10.17 13.53 27.25
N SER A 169 -9.23 14.41 27.62
CA SER A 169 -7.96 14.06 28.28
C SER A 169 -7.18 12.96 27.56
N LEU A 170 -7.30 12.89 26.23
CA LEU A 170 -6.62 11.88 25.42
C LEU A 170 -5.17 12.33 25.19
N ASN A 171 -4.23 11.56 25.71
CA ASN A 171 -2.80 11.71 25.50
C ASN A 171 -2.36 10.99 24.22
N TYR A 172 -1.16 11.33 23.73
CA TYR A 172 -0.56 10.61 22.60
C TYR A 172 -0.50 9.10 22.86
N GLU A 173 -0.26 8.73 24.12
CA GLU A 173 -0.23 7.34 24.61
C GLU A 173 -1.58 6.62 24.47
N ASP A 174 -2.72 7.32 24.56
CA ASP A 174 -4.05 6.72 24.40
C ASP A 174 -4.35 6.27 22.95
N PHE A 175 -3.48 6.63 22.01
CA PHE A 175 -3.50 6.19 20.61
C PHE A 175 -2.35 5.24 20.28
N LEU A 176 -1.51 4.88 21.26
CA LEU A 176 -0.37 3.98 21.12
C LEU A 176 -0.58 2.61 21.77
N ASP A 177 -1.69 2.41 22.51
CA ASP A 177 -2.10 1.12 23.10
C ASP A 177 -3.10 0.34 22.24
#